data_AF-A0A1M3MSY7-F1
#
_entry.id   AF-A0A1M3MSY7-F1
#
_cell.length_a   1.000
_cell.length_b   1.000
_cell.length_c   1.000
_cell.angle_alpha   90.00
_cell.angle_beta   90.00
_cell.angle_gamma   90.00
#
_symmetry.space_group_name_H-M   'P 1'
#
loop_
_entity.id
_entity.type
_entity.pdbx_description
1 polymer ?
#
loop_
_entity_poly.entity_id
_entity_poly.type
_entity_poly.pdbx_seq_one_letter_code
_entity_poly.pdbx_strand_id
1 'polypeptide(L)'
;MRYARLAFLPAFVVVMLLSRLARAESCEVGGTSSASPAPMKLGRFVSQLADRIDACATEARRPDAARFFASHGIARTESGEREYVRMRTLFELTRDGGPLRLRWAVTNEEPTSKKVWAAWRASPPPSTSTMPSATAECDEISALFANLARKMGVRRVSLFWPTWNHTIAAWEPERGVRVLIPTTQVFLGCEDTFDATSFSSSSQKVVYEFPSNDMADSTEIPAQLSSFLLDQTTHYAGASLEVLAAIRAHRAVRLGSSVDPICAGRALARVQAAGPLGAKDERALLRYGATELGSIGTVQDVLAAMAR
;
A
#
# COMPACT_ATOMS: atom_id res chain seq x y z
N MET A 1 34.75 4.23 67.79
CA MET A 1 35.24 4.46 66.41
C MET A 1 35.35 3.13 65.67
N ARG A 2 34.46 2.87 64.71
CA ARG A 2 34.79 2.50 63.31
C ARG A 2 33.49 2.20 62.56
N TYR A 3 33.40 2.81 61.40
CA TYR A 3 32.23 2.98 60.56
C TYR A 3 31.80 1.70 59.83
N ALA A 4 30.50 1.66 59.53
CA ALA A 4 29.83 0.76 58.61
C ALA A 4 30.44 0.75 57.20
N ARG A 5 30.25 -0.36 56.48
CA ARG A 5 30.09 -0.39 55.01
C ARG A 5 29.28 -1.63 54.62
N LEU A 6 28.00 -1.43 54.35
CA LEU A 6 27.20 -2.33 53.52
C LEU A 6 27.79 -2.30 52.10
N ALA A 7 28.18 -3.46 51.58
CA ALA A 7 28.56 -3.61 50.19
C ALA A 7 27.31 -3.95 49.37
N PHE A 8 26.92 -2.99 48.52
CA PHE A 8 25.96 -3.15 47.43
C PHE A 8 26.52 -4.13 46.38
N LEU A 9 25.67 -5.05 45.92
CA LEU A 9 25.84 -5.75 44.63
C LEU A 9 25.74 -4.74 43.46
N PRO A 10 26.25 -5.12 42.28
CA PRO A 10 25.28 -5.41 41.23
C PRO A 10 25.54 -6.74 40.52
N ALA A 11 24.43 -7.45 40.31
CA ALA A 11 24.33 -8.63 39.48
C ALA A 11 24.60 -8.26 38.01
N PHE A 12 25.60 -8.91 37.42
CA PHE A 12 25.84 -8.92 35.98
C PHE A 12 24.81 -9.84 35.30
N VAL A 13 23.63 -9.32 34.96
CA VAL A 13 22.68 -9.99 34.05
C VAL A 13 22.04 -8.94 33.16
N VAL A 14 22.76 -8.47 32.14
CA VAL A 14 22.18 -7.82 30.96
C VAL A 14 23.08 -8.15 29.77
N VAL A 15 22.50 -8.24 28.58
CA VAL A 15 23.11 -8.52 27.25
C VAL A 15 23.07 -9.99 26.82
N MET A 16 21.87 -10.58 26.74
CA MET A 16 21.52 -11.60 25.73
C MET A 16 20.00 -11.64 25.45
N LEU A 17 19.34 -10.47 25.37
CA LEU A 17 17.90 -10.40 25.05
C LEU A 17 17.53 -9.42 23.92
N LEU A 18 18.48 -9.00 23.08
CA LEU A 18 18.22 -8.10 21.94
C LEU A 18 18.39 -8.74 20.55
N SER A 19 18.66 -10.05 20.48
CA SER A 19 18.81 -10.77 19.20
C SER A 19 17.69 -11.78 18.90
N ARG A 20 16.61 -11.79 19.70
CA ARG A 20 15.45 -12.68 19.50
C ARG A 20 14.13 -11.99 19.11
N LEU A 21 14.13 -10.67 18.90
CA LEU A 21 12.95 -9.91 18.46
C LEU A 21 12.93 -9.53 16.96
N ALA A 22 13.84 -10.05 16.13
CA ALA A 22 13.90 -9.70 14.70
C ALA A 22 13.99 -10.91 13.76
N ARG A 23 13.47 -12.07 14.16
CA ARG A 23 13.06 -13.12 13.22
C ARG A 23 11.54 -13.19 13.19
N ALA A 24 10.92 -12.02 12.98
CA ALA A 24 9.50 -11.91 12.77
C ALA A 24 9.21 -12.53 11.40
N GLU A 25 8.74 -13.78 11.38
CA GLU A 25 8.18 -14.53 10.25
C GLU A 25 7.97 -13.62 9.04
N SER A 26 9.02 -13.49 8.24
CA SER A 26 9.00 -12.64 7.09
C SER A 26 8.23 -13.41 6.01
N CYS A 27 7.37 -12.74 5.26
CA CYS A 27 6.93 -13.26 3.95
C CYS A 27 8.10 -13.18 2.95
N GLU A 28 9.27 -13.64 3.39
CA GLU A 28 10.48 -13.76 2.60
C GLU A 28 10.26 -14.86 1.58
N VAL A 29 9.92 -14.42 0.38
CA VAL A 29 10.17 -15.17 -0.85
C VAL A 29 11.67 -15.47 -0.85
N GLY A 30 12.04 -16.74 -0.66
CA GLY A 30 13.41 -17.18 -0.43
C GLY A 30 14.39 -16.63 -1.48
N GLY A 31 15.51 -16.07 -1.02
CA GLY A 31 16.58 -15.61 -1.89
C GLY A 31 17.49 -14.57 -1.25
N THR A 32 18.33 -15.00 -0.31
CA THR A 32 19.54 -14.23 0.03
C THR A 32 20.49 -14.24 -1.17
N SER A 33 20.61 -13.10 -1.85
CA SER A 33 21.82 -12.75 -2.59
C SER A 33 22.23 -11.35 -2.16
N SER A 34 23.43 -11.25 -1.57
CA SER A 34 24.07 -10.01 -1.12
C SER A 34 24.69 -9.20 -2.27
N ALA A 35 24.32 -9.50 -3.51
CA ALA A 35 24.67 -8.64 -4.64
C ALA A 35 23.87 -7.34 -4.55
N SER A 36 24.52 -6.19 -4.79
CA SER A 36 23.80 -4.95 -5.07
C SER A 36 22.74 -5.24 -6.14
N PRO A 37 21.46 -4.93 -5.90
CA PRO A 37 20.43 -5.27 -6.86
C PRO A 37 20.78 -4.62 -8.20
N ALA A 38 20.66 -5.39 -9.29
CA ALA A 38 20.87 -4.88 -10.64
C ALA A 38 19.56 -4.24 -11.14
N PRO A 39 19.62 -3.30 -12.10
CA PRO A 39 18.41 -2.89 -12.83
C PRO A 39 17.67 -4.12 -13.38
N MET A 40 16.36 -4.06 -13.39
CA MET A 40 15.53 -5.18 -13.86
C MET A 40 14.43 -4.72 -14.81
N LYS A 41 13.95 -5.66 -15.64
CA LYS A 41 12.85 -5.38 -16.56
C LYS A 41 11.52 -5.29 -15.79
N LEU A 42 10.63 -4.39 -16.22
CA LEU A 42 9.33 -4.16 -15.59
C LEU A 42 8.51 -5.46 -15.46
N GLY A 43 8.49 -6.31 -16.50
CA GLY A 43 7.78 -7.59 -16.44
C GLY A 43 8.27 -8.50 -15.30
N ARG A 44 9.59 -8.57 -15.10
CA ARG A 44 10.20 -9.33 -13.98
C ARG A 44 9.88 -8.70 -12.63
N PHE A 45 9.92 -7.37 -12.54
CA PHE A 45 9.54 -6.65 -11.33
C PHE A 45 8.07 -6.93 -10.95
N VAL A 46 7.14 -6.86 -11.90
CA VAL A 46 5.71 -7.10 -11.62
C VAL A 46 5.47 -8.54 -11.20
N SER A 47 6.17 -9.52 -11.78
CA SER A 47 6.14 -10.91 -11.31
C SER A 47 6.55 -11.01 -9.83
N GLN A 48 7.68 -10.40 -9.45
CA GLN A 48 8.13 -10.41 -8.05
C GLN A 48 7.18 -9.66 -7.11
N LEU A 49 6.56 -8.59 -7.58
CA LEU A 49 5.55 -7.86 -6.82
C LEU A 49 4.31 -8.73 -6.58
N ALA A 50 3.84 -9.46 -7.60
CA ALA A 50 2.72 -10.39 -7.48
C ALA A 50 3.03 -11.51 -6.47
N ASP A 51 4.21 -12.14 -6.60
CA ASP A 51 4.65 -13.20 -5.67
C ASP A 51 4.73 -12.69 -4.23
N ARG A 52 5.21 -11.46 -4.03
CA ARG A 52 5.29 -10.83 -2.70
C ARG A 52 3.92 -10.53 -2.12
N ILE A 53 2.97 -10.07 -2.94
CA ILE A 53 1.59 -9.83 -2.51
C ILE A 53 0.94 -11.15 -2.09
N ASP A 54 1.03 -12.19 -2.93
CA ASP A 54 0.45 -13.50 -2.64
C ASP A 54 1.02 -14.09 -1.33
N ALA A 55 2.32 -13.93 -1.10
CA ALA A 55 2.98 -14.39 0.12
C ALA A 55 2.60 -13.59 1.38
N CYS A 56 2.46 -12.26 1.29
CA CYS A 56 2.26 -11.41 2.46
C CYS A 56 0.78 -11.17 2.82
N ALA A 57 -0.08 -11.01 1.81
CA ALA A 57 -1.41 -10.44 1.97
C ALA A 57 -2.54 -11.47 2.06
N THR A 58 -2.35 -12.69 1.52
CA THR A 58 -3.42 -13.70 1.40
C THR A 58 -4.19 -13.92 2.70
N GLU A 59 -3.48 -14.23 3.80
CA GLU A 59 -4.12 -14.43 5.11
C GLU A 59 -4.87 -13.18 5.60
N ALA A 60 -4.27 -11.99 5.45
CA ALA A 60 -4.84 -10.73 5.94
C ALA A 60 -6.06 -10.28 5.11
N ARG A 61 -6.19 -10.74 3.88
CA ARG A 61 -7.27 -10.37 2.95
C ARG A 61 -8.34 -11.44 2.82
N ARG A 62 -8.11 -12.67 3.28
CA ARG A 62 -9.10 -13.77 3.19
C ARG A 62 -10.48 -13.41 3.77
N PRO A 63 -10.62 -12.79 4.96
CA PRO A 63 -11.94 -12.43 5.49
C PRO A 63 -12.67 -11.43 4.60
N ASP A 64 -11.92 -10.50 4.01
CA ASP A 64 -12.43 -9.46 3.14
C ASP A 64 -12.84 -10.03 1.77
N ALA A 65 -12.03 -10.91 1.20
CA ALA A 65 -12.35 -11.66 0.00
C ALA A 65 -13.66 -12.46 0.18
N ALA A 66 -13.80 -13.18 1.30
CA ALA A 66 -15.01 -13.96 1.57
C ALA A 66 -16.28 -13.09 1.60
N ARG A 67 -16.21 -11.90 2.21
CA ARG A 67 -17.32 -10.93 2.20
C ARG A 67 -17.60 -10.42 0.79
N PHE A 68 -16.56 -10.06 0.05
CA PHE A 68 -16.69 -9.57 -1.32
C PHE A 68 -17.43 -10.58 -2.21
N PHE A 69 -16.95 -11.83 -2.27
CA PHE A 69 -17.58 -12.88 -3.08
C PHE A 69 -19.04 -13.13 -2.67
N ALA A 70 -19.32 -13.17 -1.37
CA ALA A 70 -20.67 -13.34 -0.85
C ALA A 70 -21.59 -12.16 -1.23
N SER A 71 -21.12 -10.92 -1.10
CA SER A 71 -21.92 -9.71 -1.38
C SER A 71 -22.26 -9.54 -2.87
N HIS A 72 -21.39 -10.03 -3.76
CA HIS A 72 -21.60 -9.96 -5.21
C HIS A 72 -22.23 -11.21 -5.82
N GLY A 73 -22.49 -12.25 -5.01
CA GLY A 73 -23.01 -13.52 -5.51
C GLY A 73 -22.07 -14.26 -6.47
N ILE A 74 -20.76 -14.00 -6.40
CA ILE A 74 -19.74 -14.61 -7.24
C ILE A 74 -19.24 -15.89 -6.58
N ALA A 75 -19.03 -16.95 -7.37
CA ALA A 75 -18.42 -18.17 -6.87
C ALA A 75 -16.99 -17.92 -6.39
N ARG A 76 -16.73 -18.20 -5.11
CA ARG A 76 -15.39 -18.09 -4.52
C ARG A 76 -14.52 -19.27 -4.98
N THR A 77 -13.59 -18.98 -5.87
CA THR A 77 -12.57 -19.93 -6.35
C THR A 77 -11.19 -19.51 -5.85
N GLU A 78 -10.22 -20.42 -5.87
CA GLU A 78 -8.83 -20.09 -5.51
C GLU A 78 -8.23 -19.01 -6.43
N SER A 79 -8.49 -19.09 -7.73
CA SER A 79 -8.04 -18.08 -8.69
C SER A 79 -8.72 -16.74 -8.48
N GLY A 80 -10.03 -16.73 -8.19
CA GLY A 80 -10.77 -15.51 -7.88
C GLY A 80 -10.28 -14.86 -6.59
N GLU A 81 -10.05 -15.64 -5.53
CA GLU A 81 -9.48 -15.13 -4.28
C GLU A 81 -8.09 -14.53 -4.50
N ARG A 82 -7.22 -15.21 -5.25
CA ARG A 82 -5.90 -14.66 -5.60
C ARG A 82 -6.00 -13.34 -6.37
N GLU A 83 -6.90 -13.24 -7.35
CA GLU A 83 -7.15 -11.98 -8.07
C GLU A 83 -7.64 -10.88 -7.11
N TYR A 84 -8.58 -11.18 -6.21
CA TYR A 84 -9.06 -10.24 -5.19
C TYR A 84 -7.93 -9.75 -4.28
N VAL A 85 -7.12 -10.66 -3.73
CA VAL A 85 -5.98 -10.35 -2.86
C VAL A 85 -5.02 -9.40 -3.56
N ARG A 86 -4.68 -9.68 -4.83
CA ARG A 86 -3.81 -8.83 -5.65
C ARG A 86 -4.43 -7.46 -5.88
N MET A 87 -5.69 -7.40 -6.29
CA MET A 87 -6.40 -6.14 -6.56
C MET A 87 -6.54 -5.27 -5.31
N ARG A 88 -7.01 -5.82 -4.20
CA ARG A 88 -7.19 -5.08 -2.94
C ARG A 88 -5.85 -4.60 -2.38
N THR A 89 -4.82 -5.43 -2.43
CA THR A 89 -3.50 -5.05 -1.91
C THR A 89 -2.83 -4.00 -2.79
N LEU A 90 -2.87 -4.19 -4.11
CA LEU A 90 -2.32 -3.22 -5.06
C LEU A 90 -3.03 -1.86 -4.94
N PHE A 91 -4.33 -1.86 -4.69
CA PHE A 91 -5.09 -0.64 -4.41
C PHE A 91 -4.53 0.08 -3.18
N GLU A 92 -4.36 -0.60 -2.05
CA GLU A 92 -3.78 0.03 -0.86
C GLU A 92 -2.36 0.54 -1.10
N LEU A 93 -1.54 -0.22 -1.83
CA LEU A 93 -0.17 0.17 -2.18
C LEU A 93 -0.12 1.46 -3.01
N THR A 94 -0.91 1.51 -4.09
CA THR A 94 -0.84 2.54 -5.14
C THR A 94 -1.70 3.77 -4.90
N ARG A 95 -2.76 3.68 -4.08
CA ARG A 95 -3.66 4.82 -3.87
C ARG A 95 -2.94 6.02 -3.23
N ASP A 96 -3.55 7.20 -3.35
CA ASP A 96 -3.05 8.43 -2.73
C ASP A 96 -2.78 8.26 -1.23
N GLY A 97 -1.56 8.61 -0.82
CA GLY A 97 -1.04 8.40 0.53
C GLY A 97 -0.73 6.94 0.85
N GLY A 98 -0.84 6.00 -0.08
CA GLY A 98 -0.53 4.58 0.11
C GLY A 98 0.97 4.33 0.34
N PRO A 99 1.37 3.09 0.68
CA PRO A 99 2.77 2.70 0.89
C PRO A 99 3.74 3.02 -0.25
N LEU A 100 3.29 3.12 -1.51
CA LEU A 100 4.19 3.58 -2.58
C LEU A 100 4.50 5.08 -2.49
N ARG A 101 3.90 5.81 -1.53
CA ARG A 101 4.07 7.24 -1.23
C ARG A 101 3.72 8.17 -2.38
N LEU A 102 2.69 7.81 -3.15
CA LEU A 102 2.13 8.70 -4.14
C LEU A 102 1.36 9.82 -3.45
N ARG A 103 1.52 11.05 -3.96
CA ARG A 103 0.73 12.21 -3.58
C ARG A 103 -0.17 12.58 -4.75
N TRP A 104 -1.45 12.71 -4.46
CA TRP A 104 -2.37 13.35 -5.38
C TRP A 104 -2.11 14.86 -5.50
N ALA A 105 -2.05 15.35 -6.73
CA ALA A 105 -2.20 16.75 -7.07
C ALA A 105 -2.66 16.86 -8.53
N VAL A 106 -3.27 17.99 -8.90
CA VAL A 106 -3.65 18.24 -10.30
C VAL A 106 -2.40 18.33 -11.18
N THR A 107 -2.35 17.52 -12.22
CA THR A 107 -1.29 17.52 -13.25
C THR A 107 -1.82 17.92 -14.62
N ASN A 108 -3.14 17.82 -14.85
CA ASN A 108 -3.82 18.05 -16.13
C ASN A 108 -3.30 17.13 -17.25
N GLU A 109 -3.06 15.86 -16.93
CA GLU A 109 -2.56 14.87 -17.87
C GLU A 109 -3.64 13.86 -18.28
N GLU A 110 -3.45 13.22 -19.42
CA GLU A 110 -4.30 12.09 -19.82
C GLU A 110 -3.98 10.83 -19.00
N PRO A 111 -4.90 9.86 -18.86
CA PRO A 111 -4.65 8.64 -18.09
C PRO A 111 -3.46 7.81 -18.61
N THR A 112 -2.33 7.89 -17.91
CA THR A 112 -1.13 7.07 -18.17
C THR A 112 -0.27 6.94 -16.91
N SER A 113 0.39 5.79 -16.73
CA SER A 113 1.36 5.63 -15.63
C SER A 113 2.77 6.12 -15.99
N LYS A 114 3.00 6.52 -17.25
CA LYS A 114 4.34 6.84 -17.79
C LYS A 114 5.07 7.92 -17.01
N LYS A 115 4.37 8.96 -16.56
CA LYS A 115 4.98 10.07 -15.80
C LYS A 115 5.38 9.66 -14.39
N VAL A 116 4.56 8.84 -13.73
CA VAL A 116 4.93 8.23 -12.44
C VAL A 116 6.20 7.38 -12.60
N TRP A 117 6.25 6.52 -13.62
CA TRP A 117 7.44 5.72 -13.90
C TRP A 117 8.66 6.58 -14.27
N ALA A 118 8.48 7.64 -15.05
CA ALA A 118 9.56 8.56 -15.41
C ALA A 118 10.11 9.27 -14.17
N ALA A 119 9.24 9.78 -13.30
CA ALA A 119 9.62 10.42 -12.03
C ALA A 119 10.40 9.47 -11.13
N TRP A 120 9.89 8.25 -10.92
CA TRP A 120 10.56 7.23 -10.12
C TRP A 120 11.89 6.75 -10.73
N ARG A 121 12.02 6.71 -12.05
CA ARG A 121 13.28 6.34 -12.71
C ARG A 121 14.32 7.45 -12.63
N ALA A 122 13.89 8.71 -12.75
CA ALA A 122 14.76 9.87 -12.66
C ALA A 122 15.25 10.11 -11.22
N SER A 123 14.38 9.89 -10.24
CA SER A 123 14.70 10.03 -8.83
C SER A 123 14.07 8.88 -8.03
N PRO A 124 14.75 7.71 -7.98
CA PRO A 124 14.30 6.60 -7.15
C PRO A 124 14.18 7.05 -5.69
N PRO A 125 13.02 6.83 -5.06
CA PRO A 125 12.77 7.42 -3.77
C PRO A 125 13.63 6.71 -2.69
N PRO A 126 14.20 7.44 -1.71
CA PRO A 126 14.99 6.85 -0.64
C PRO A 126 14.08 6.07 0.33
N SER A 127 14.64 5.10 1.05
CA SER A 127 13.86 4.29 2.03
C SER A 127 13.24 5.15 3.14
N THR A 128 13.96 6.18 3.58
CA THR A 128 13.51 7.14 4.61
C THR A 128 13.33 8.51 3.96
N SER A 129 12.12 9.06 4.00
CA SER A 129 11.81 10.40 3.49
C SER A 129 10.42 10.83 3.91
N THR A 130 10.26 12.12 4.17
CA THR A 130 8.97 12.79 4.42
C THR A 130 8.30 13.28 3.13
N MET A 131 9.00 13.22 2.00
CA MET A 131 8.54 13.66 0.68
C MET A 131 7.82 12.53 -0.06
N PRO A 132 6.89 12.86 -0.98
CA PRO A 132 6.25 11.84 -1.82
C PRO A 132 7.27 11.19 -2.75
N SER A 133 7.01 9.96 -3.17
CA SER A 133 7.84 9.26 -4.16
C SER A 133 7.60 9.78 -5.57
N ALA A 134 6.37 10.17 -5.87
CA ALA A 134 5.95 10.87 -7.08
C ALA A 134 4.64 11.62 -6.79
N THR A 135 4.36 12.65 -7.59
CA THR A 135 3.09 13.38 -7.60
C THR A 135 2.35 13.05 -8.89
N ALA A 136 1.06 12.78 -8.79
CA ALA A 136 0.22 12.33 -9.91
C ALA A 136 -1.25 12.66 -9.66
N GLU A 137 -2.02 12.87 -10.72
CA GLU A 137 -3.47 13.07 -10.64
C GLU A 137 -4.22 11.73 -10.57
N CYS A 138 -5.54 11.77 -10.40
CA CYS A 138 -6.37 10.58 -10.22
C CYS A 138 -6.36 9.61 -11.40
N ASP A 139 -6.23 10.14 -12.61
CA ASP A 139 -6.11 9.40 -13.85
C ASP A 139 -4.79 8.64 -13.93
N GLU A 140 -3.67 9.28 -13.62
CA GLU A 140 -2.32 8.72 -13.59
C GLU A 140 -2.18 7.64 -12.50
N ILE A 141 -2.73 7.88 -11.30
CA ILE A 141 -2.72 6.89 -10.21
C ILE A 141 -3.60 5.69 -10.56
N SER A 142 -4.79 5.92 -11.14
CA SER A 142 -5.67 4.84 -11.60
C SER A 142 -5.07 4.06 -12.77
N ALA A 143 -4.37 4.74 -13.67
CA ALA A 143 -3.61 4.12 -14.76
C ALA A 143 -2.45 3.27 -14.25
N LEU A 144 -1.71 3.73 -13.24
CA LEU A 144 -0.66 2.94 -12.59
C LEU A 144 -1.24 1.67 -11.97
N PHE A 145 -2.30 1.80 -11.18
CA PHE A 145 -3.01 0.66 -10.60
C PHE A 145 -3.45 -0.33 -11.68
N ALA A 146 -4.13 0.15 -12.72
CA ALA A 146 -4.63 -0.69 -13.81
C ALA A 146 -3.49 -1.36 -14.60
N ASN A 147 -2.40 -0.65 -14.87
CA ASN A 147 -1.22 -1.19 -15.54
C ASN A 147 -0.63 -2.36 -14.76
N LEU A 148 -0.36 -2.15 -13.47
CA LEU A 148 0.21 -3.16 -12.59
C LEU A 148 -0.73 -4.36 -12.46
N ALA A 149 -2.04 -4.15 -12.23
CA ALA A 149 -3.03 -5.21 -12.12
C ALA A 149 -3.08 -6.10 -13.38
N ARG A 150 -3.13 -5.48 -14.57
CA ARG A 150 -3.11 -6.21 -15.85
C ARG A 150 -1.83 -7.01 -16.04
N LYS A 151 -0.67 -6.43 -15.69
CA LYS A 151 0.63 -7.12 -15.77
C LYS A 151 0.78 -8.26 -14.76
N MET A 152 0.04 -8.22 -13.65
CA MET A 152 -0.10 -9.35 -12.72
C MET A 152 -1.07 -10.44 -13.22
N GLY A 153 -1.63 -10.30 -14.42
CA GLY A 153 -2.55 -11.26 -15.02
C GLY A 153 -4.02 -11.07 -14.65
N VAL A 154 -4.38 -10.00 -13.94
CA VAL A 154 -5.80 -9.69 -13.66
C VAL A 154 -6.46 -9.19 -14.93
N ARG A 155 -7.56 -9.82 -15.32
CA ARG A 155 -8.29 -9.49 -16.54
C ARG A 155 -9.39 -8.45 -16.27
N ARG A 156 -9.86 -7.80 -17.34
CA ARG A 156 -10.97 -6.84 -17.32
C ARG A 156 -10.80 -5.72 -16.28
N VAL A 157 -9.59 -5.17 -16.24
CA VAL A 157 -9.28 -3.94 -15.52
C VAL A 157 -9.36 -2.78 -16.51
N SER A 158 -10.09 -1.74 -16.13
CA SER A 158 -10.49 -0.62 -16.99
C SER A 158 -10.43 0.70 -16.21
N LEU A 159 -10.71 1.80 -16.89
CA LEU A 159 -10.92 3.12 -16.28
C LEU A 159 -12.39 3.53 -16.37
N PHE A 160 -12.82 4.30 -15.38
CA PHE A 160 -14.14 4.88 -15.28
C PHE A 160 -13.98 6.41 -15.26
N TRP A 161 -14.71 7.09 -16.15
CA TRP A 161 -14.63 8.54 -16.40
C TRP A 161 -13.22 9.03 -16.75
N PRO A 162 -12.58 8.49 -17.81
CA PRO A 162 -11.19 8.79 -18.13
C PRO A 162 -10.94 10.24 -18.58
N THR A 163 -11.98 11.02 -18.86
CA THR A 163 -11.85 12.41 -19.32
C THR A 163 -12.86 13.31 -18.60
N TRP A 164 -12.43 14.54 -18.26
CA TRP A 164 -13.24 15.65 -17.74
C TRP A 164 -13.89 15.51 -16.35
N ASN A 165 -13.61 14.43 -15.62
CA ASN A 165 -13.97 14.30 -14.20
C ASN A 165 -12.92 13.45 -13.45
N HIS A 166 -13.20 13.12 -12.20
CA HIS A 166 -12.40 12.21 -11.40
C HIS A 166 -12.35 10.81 -12.04
N THR A 167 -11.22 10.51 -12.69
CA THR A 167 -10.91 9.19 -13.22
C THR A 167 -10.62 8.22 -12.09
N ILE A 168 -11.28 7.06 -12.12
CA ILE A 168 -10.99 5.95 -11.19
C ILE A 168 -10.76 4.66 -11.97
N ALA A 169 -10.17 3.65 -11.31
CA ALA A 169 -10.08 2.32 -11.89
C ALA A 169 -11.42 1.57 -11.73
N ALA A 170 -11.65 0.60 -12.61
CA ALA A 170 -12.77 -0.33 -12.53
C ALA A 170 -12.29 -1.75 -12.82
N TRP A 171 -12.97 -2.73 -12.22
CA TRP A 171 -12.67 -4.15 -12.40
C TRP A 171 -13.93 -4.98 -12.55
N GLU A 172 -13.88 -5.96 -13.43
CA GLU A 172 -14.96 -6.94 -13.62
C GLU A 172 -14.48 -8.35 -13.24
N PRO A 173 -14.58 -8.76 -11.95
CA PRO A 173 -14.20 -10.10 -11.49
C PRO A 173 -14.97 -11.22 -12.19
N GLU A 174 -16.25 -10.97 -12.48
CA GLU A 174 -17.16 -11.83 -13.22
C GLU A 174 -18.00 -10.96 -14.16
N ARG A 175 -18.40 -11.51 -15.31
CA ARG A 175 -19.14 -10.76 -16.34
C ARG A 175 -20.39 -10.13 -15.74
N GLY A 176 -20.52 -8.80 -15.87
CA GLY A 176 -21.67 -8.06 -15.35
C GLY A 176 -21.55 -7.59 -13.90
N VAL A 177 -20.52 -8.01 -13.15
CA VAL A 177 -20.22 -7.48 -11.82
C VAL A 177 -19.14 -6.42 -11.95
N ARG A 178 -19.49 -5.16 -11.68
CA ARG A 178 -18.55 -4.02 -11.77
C ARG A 178 -18.14 -3.54 -10.39
N VAL A 179 -16.85 -3.58 -10.14
CA VAL A 179 -16.19 -3.01 -8.96
C VAL A 179 -15.57 -1.67 -9.33
N LEU A 180 -15.88 -0.63 -8.57
CA LEU A 180 -15.31 0.71 -8.73
C LEU A 180 -14.21 0.96 -7.68
N ILE A 181 -13.08 1.51 -8.12
CA ILE A 181 -11.83 1.54 -7.33
C ILE A 181 -11.27 2.97 -7.33
N PRO A 182 -11.70 3.83 -6.39
CA PRO A 182 -11.22 5.20 -6.29
C PRO A 182 -9.81 5.27 -5.70
N THR A 183 -8.82 5.51 -6.54
CA THR A 183 -7.40 5.54 -6.12
C THR A 183 -7.00 6.84 -5.42
N THR A 184 -7.90 7.81 -5.31
CA THR A 184 -7.72 9.07 -4.55
C THR A 184 -8.96 9.34 -3.71
N GLN A 185 -8.94 10.36 -2.85
CA GLN A 185 -10.09 10.76 -2.04
C GLN A 185 -10.76 12.06 -2.54
N VAL A 186 -10.40 12.54 -3.73
CA VAL A 186 -11.01 13.74 -4.31
C VAL A 186 -12.50 13.48 -4.59
N PHE A 187 -13.37 14.40 -4.15
CA PHE A 187 -14.83 14.29 -4.27
C PHE A 187 -15.47 13.11 -3.55
N LEU A 188 -14.76 12.49 -2.59
CA LEU A 188 -15.18 11.29 -1.91
C LEU A 188 -15.22 11.48 -0.39
N GLY A 189 -16.14 10.77 0.27
CA GLY A 189 -16.23 10.74 1.73
C GLY A 189 -15.17 9.84 2.35
N CYS A 190 -14.95 9.94 3.67
CA CYS A 190 -13.91 9.17 4.37
C CYS A 190 -14.06 7.64 4.24
N GLU A 191 -15.26 7.15 3.99
CA GLU A 191 -15.57 5.72 3.86
C GLU A 191 -15.45 5.22 2.43
N ASP A 192 -15.34 6.11 1.45
CA ASP A 192 -15.24 5.73 0.06
C ASP A 192 -13.88 5.05 -0.20
N THR A 193 -13.94 3.82 -0.69
CA THR A 193 -12.81 2.92 -0.88
C THR A 193 -13.09 1.90 -1.99
N PHE A 194 -12.20 0.91 -2.14
CA PHE A 194 -12.35 -0.20 -3.08
C PHE A 194 -13.70 -0.89 -2.88
N ASP A 195 -14.49 -0.94 -3.94
CA ASP A 195 -15.81 -1.58 -3.99
C ASP A 195 -16.88 -1.01 -3.03
N ALA A 196 -16.59 0.11 -2.39
CA ALA A 196 -17.51 0.81 -1.52
C ALA A 196 -17.33 2.30 -1.77
N THR A 197 -18.01 2.82 -2.78
CA THR A 197 -17.85 4.22 -3.20
C THR A 197 -19.19 4.85 -3.53
N SER A 198 -19.27 6.16 -3.30
CA SER A 198 -20.35 7.04 -3.72
C SER A 198 -20.49 7.16 -5.24
N PHE A 199 -19.50 6.73 -6.04
CA PHE A 199 -19.67 6.60 -7.49
C PHE A 199 -20.72 5.55 -7.83
N SER A 200 -21.71 5.94 -8.65
CA SER A 200 -22.70 4.99 -9.16
C SER A 200 -22.28 4.40 -10.50
N SER A 201 -22.22 3.07 -10.56
CA SER A 201 -22.05 2.32 -11.81
C SER A 201 -23.19 2.52 -12.80
N SER A 202 -24.35 3.02 -12.33
CA SER A 202 -25.52 3.33 -13.17
C SER A 202 -25.42 4.67 -13.90
N SER A 203 -24.68 5.64 -13.33
CA SER A 203 -24.51 6.99 -13.89
C SER A 203 -23.57 7.03 -15.08
N GLN A 204 -22.70 6.02 -15.24
CA GLN A 204 -21.81 5.88 -16.38
C GLN A 204 -21.72 4.41 -16.78
N LYS A 205 -22.26 4.10 -17.97
CA LYS A 205 -22.34 2.72 -18.46
C LYS A 205 -21.03 2.25 -19.06
N VAL A 206 -20.23 3.16 -19.62
CA VAL A 206 -18.99 2.82 -20.32
C VAL A 206 -17.82 2.79 -19.34
N VAL A 207 -17.11 1.66 -19.33
CA VAL A 207 -15.76 1.54 -18.78
C VAL A 207 -14.81 1.45 -19.96
N TYR A 208 -13.71 2.18 -19.89
CA TYR A 208 -12.74 2.27 -20.97
C TYR A 208 -11.64 1.27 -20.69
N GLU A 209 -11.42 0.33 -21.60
CA GLU A 209 -10.36 -0.64 -21.44
C GLU A 209 -9.02 0.08 -21.30
N PHE A 210 -8.30 -0.19 -20.21
CA PHE A 210 -7.00 0.40 -20.01
C PHE A 210 -5.94 -0.37 -20.84
N PRO A 211 -5.18 0.29 -21.71
CA PRO A 211 -4.31 -0.40 -22.65
C PRO A 211 -3.20 -1.20 -21.95
N SER A 212 -2.96 -2.43 -22.44
CA SER A 212 -1.91 -3.32 -21.90
C SER A 212 -0.48 -2.80 -22.16
N ASN A 213 -0.33 -1.86 -23.10
CA ASN A 213 0.95 -1.31 -23.55
C ASN A 213 1.29 0.06 -22.95
N ASP A 214 0.58 0.51 -21.90
CA ASP A 214 0.89 1.78 -21.23
C ASP A 214 2.38 1.86 -20.81
N MET A 215 2.95 0.73 -20.37
CA MET A 215 4.39 0.55 -20.16
C MET A 215 4.85 -0.80 -20.72
N ALA A 216 5.97 -0.83 -21.45
CA ALA A 216 6.52 -2.07 -22.00
C ALA A 216 7.17 -2.92 -20.91
N ASP A 217 7.03 -4.25 -20.96
CA ASP A 217 7.67 -5.16 -20.01
C ASP A 217 9.20 -5.09 -20.05
N SER A 218 9.75 -4.68 -21.20
CA SER A 218 11.18 -4.45 -21.43
C SER A 218 11.71 -3.14 -20.83
N THR A 219 10.84 -2.30 -20.25
CA THR A 219 11.25 -1.07 -19.56
C THR A 219 12.20 -1.40 -18.42
N GLU A 220 13.29 -0.65 -18.31
CA GLU A 220 14.26 -0.82 -17.23
C GLU A 220 13.86 -0.06 -15.97
N ILE A 221 13.85 -0.79 -14.86
CA ILE A 221 13.56 -0.32 -13.51
C ILE A 221 14.89 -0.28 -12.75
N PRO A 222 15.33 0.91 -12.28
CA PRO A 222 16.52 1.02 -11.45
C PRO A 222 16.43 0.13 -10.22
N ALA A 223 17.57 -0.44 -9.83
CA ALA A 223 17.67 -1.33 -8.68
C ALA A 223 17.14 -0.73 -7.37
N GLN A 224 17.43 0.55 -7.14
CA GLN A 224 16.95 1.27 -5.96
C GLN A 224 15.42 1.38 -5.98
N LEU A 225 14.83 1.63 -7.15
CA LEU A 225 13.38 1.72 -7.30
C LEU A 225 12.71 0.37 -7.06
N SER A 226 13.18 -0.71 -7.68
CA SER A 226 12.60 -2.04 -7.46
C SER A 226 12.72 -2.47 -6.00
N SER A 227 13.88 -2.22 -5.39
CA SER A 227 14.11 -2.49 -3.96
C SER A 227 13.14 -1.72 -3.08
N PHE A 228 12.97 -0.42 -3.33
CA PHE A 228 12.01 0.40 -2.60
C PHE A 228 10.57 -0.16 -2.72
N LEU A 229 10.07 -0.38 -3.93
CA LEU A 229 8.67 -0.81 -4.14
C LEU A 229 8.39 -2.21 -3.54
N LEU A 230 9.33 -3.15 -3.66
CA LEU A 230 9.20 -4.50 -3.09
C LEU A 230 9.32 -4.49 -1.56
N ASP A 231 10.18 -3.63 -1.01
CA ASP A 231 10.32 -3.43 0.43
C ASP A 231 9.03 -2.86 1.04
N GLN A 232 8.42 -1.84 0.42
CA GLN A 232 7.11 -1.34 0.83
C GLN A 232 6.07 -2.47 0.84
N THR A 233 6.04 -3.28 -0.22
CA THR A 233 5.10 -4.41 -0.29
C THR A 233 5.32 -5.39 0.87
N THR A 234 6.57 -5.70 1.19
CA THR A 234 6.91 -6.63 2.28
C THR A 234 6.45 -6.14 3.65
N HIS A 235 6.56 -4.83 3.90
CA HIS A 235 6.21 -4.26 5.20
C HIS A 235 4.71 -3.98 5.38
N TYR A 236 3.99 -3.68 4.29
CA TYR A 236 2.61 -3.19 4.38
C TYR A 236 1.56 -4.16 3.87
N ALA A 237 1.87 -5.06 2.93
CA ALA A 237 0.85 -5.89 2.26
C ALA A 237 0.04 -6.78 3.23
N GLY A 238 0.68 -7.22 4.31
CA GLY A 238 0.06 -8.08 5.31
C GLY A 238 -0.67 -7.35 6.45
N ALA A 239 -0.63 -6.02 6.51
CA ALA A 239 -1.33 -5.27 7.55
C ALA A 239 -2.85 -5.25 7.32
N SER A 240 -3.61 -5.09 8.40
CA SER A 240 -5.06 -4.87 8.38
C SER A 240 -5.44 -3.65 7.53
N LEU A 241 -6.66 -3.65 7.00
CA LEU A 241 -7.14 -2.53 6.20
C LEU A 241 -7.30 -1.26 7.04
N GLU A 242 -7.63 -1.41 8.32
CA GLU A 242 -7.75 -0.33 9.29
C GLU A 242 -6.42 0.38 9.50
N VAL A 243 -5.34 -0.36 9.74
CA VAL A 243 -3.99 0.21 9.91
C VAL A 243 -3.49 0.84 8.62
N LEU A 244 -3.69 0.20 7.48
CA LEU A 244 -3.33 0.78 6.18
C LEU A 244 -4.11 2.07 5.91
N ALA A 245 -5.40 2.11 6.24
CA ALA A 245 -6.22 3.31 6.10
C ALA A 245 -5.74 4.46 6.99
N ALA A 246 -5.37 4.18 8.24
CA ALA A 246 -4.84 5.18 9.16
C ALA A 246 -3.49 5.74 8.71
N ILE A 247 -2.54 4.87 8.35
CA ILE A 247 -1.23 5.26 7.81
C ILE A 247 -1.42 6.09 6.55
N ARG A 248 -2.28 5.63 5.63
CA ARG A 248 -2.55 6.30 4.36
C ARG A 248 -3.15 7.69 4.56
N ALA A 249 -4.18 7.80 5.38
CA ALA A 249 -4.87 9.06 5.59
C ALA A 249 -3.93 10.09 6.28
N HIS A 250 -3.18 9.67 7.29
CA HIS A 250 -2.18 10.53 7.93
C HIS A 250 -1.07 10.95 6.95
N ARG A 251 -0.55 10.01 6.14
CA ARG A 251 0.44 10.31 5.09
C ARG A 251 -0.09 11.32 4.07
N ALA A 252 -1.30 11.12 3.56
CA ALA A 252 -1.92 12.01 2.59
C ALA A 252 -2.12 13.43 3.13
N VAL A 253 -2.59 13.58 4.38
CA VAL A 253 -2.74 14.89 5.04
C VAL A 253 -1.41 15.61 5.15
N ARG A 254 -0.37 14.91 5.64
CA ARG A 254 0.99 15.47 5.74
C ARG A 254 1.57 15.92 4.39
N LEU A 255 1.20 15.24 3.32
CA LEU A 255 1.65 15.55 1.96
C LEU A 255 0.82 16.68 1.31
N GLY A 256 -0.19 17.21 2.00
CA GLY A 256 -1.11 18.21 1.42
C GLY A 256 -1.90 17.66 0.24
N SER A 257 -2.37 16.42 0.36
CA SER A 257 -2.99 15.65 -0.71
C SER A 257 -4.52 15.66 -0.65
N SER A 258 -5.20 14.69 -1.29
CA SER A 258 -6.65 14.67 -1.46
C SER A 258 -7.48 14.32 -0.21
N VAL A 259 -6.84 14.06 0.95
CA VAL A 259 -7.51 13.55 2.15
C VAL A 259 -7.73 14.65 3.18
N ASP A 260 -8.98 14.76 3.66
CA ASP A 260 -9.34 15.67 4.75
C ASP A 260 -8.77 15.19 6.10
N PRO A 261 -8.21 16.09 6.94
CA PRO A 261 -7.74 15.76 8.30
C PRO A 261 -8.75 15.02 9.18
N ILE A 262 -10.05 15.29 9.03
CA ILE A 262 -11.13 14.58 9.73
C ILE A 262 -11.12 13.09 9.36
N CYS A 263 -10.87 12.75 8.11
CA CYS A 263 -10.76 11.35 7.68
C CYS A 263 -9.55 10.65 8.32
N ALA A 264 -8.42 11.36 8.46
CA ALA A 264 -7.25 10.81 9.15
C ALA A 264 -7.53 10.55 10.63
N GLY A 265 -8.17 11.49 11.34
CA GLY A 265 -8.58 11.32 12.73
C GLY A 265 -9.54 10.14 12.93
N ARG A 266 -10.53 9.98 12.04
CA ARG A 266 -11.46 8.84 12.08
C ARG A 266 -10.77 7.50 11.84
N ALA A 267 -9.87 7.43 10.86
CA ALA A 267 -9.12 6.22 10.58
C ALA A 267 -8.22 5.82 11.76
N LEU A 268 -7.55 6.79 12.39
CA LEU A 268 -6.74 6.55 13.59
C LEU A 268 -7.61 6.06 14.77
N ALA A 269 -8.77 6.66 15.00
CA ALA A 269 -9.69 6.25 16.06
C ALA A 269 -10.16 4.80 15.89
N ARG A 270 -10.35 4.32 14.65
CA ARG A 270 -10.69 2.90 14.38
C ARG A 270 -9.57 1.96 14.79
N VAL A 271 -8.32 2.31 14.46
CA VAL A 271 -7.15 1.51 14.88
C VAL A 271 -7.07 1.44 16.40
N GLN A 272 -7.29 2.56 17.08
CA GLN A 272 -7.28 2.62 18.56
C GLN A 272 -8.44 1.83 19.18
N ALA A 273 -9.58 1.74 18.50
CA ALA A 273 -10.76 0.99 18.98
C ALA A 273 -10.72 -0.52 18.67
N ALA A 274 -9.94 -0.95 17.67
CA ALA A 274 -9.92 -2.33 17.18
C ALA A 274 -9.27 -3.35 18.15
N GLY A 275 -8.70 -2.88 19.27
CA GLY A 275 -8.04 -3.73 20.28
C GLY A 275 -6.55 -3.96 19.98
N PRO A 276 -5.95 -5.03 20.52
CA PRO A 276 -4.52 -5.31 20.34
C PRO A 276 -4.17 -5.54 18.86
N LEU A 277 -3.07 -4.93 18.43
CA LEU A 277 -2.59 -5.04 17.05
C LEU A 277 -1.88 -6.38 16.82
N GLY A 278 -2.03 -6.95 15.62
CA GLY A 278 -1.26 -8.11 15.22
C GLY A 278 0.18 -7.76 14.83
N ALA A 279 1.07 -8.74 14.82
CA ALA A 279 2.50 -8.51 14.48
C ALA A 279 2.73 -7.87 13.10
N LYS A 280 1.84 -8.09 12.12
CA LYS A 280 1.91 -7.46 10.79
C LYS A 280 1.51 -5.97 10.83
N ASP A 281 0.54 -5.62 11.68
CA ASP A 281 0.11 -4.24 11.91
C ASP A 281 1.20 -3.44 12.63
N GLU A 282 1.75 -4.00 13.71
CA GLU A 282 2.86 -3.39 14.44
C GLU A 282 4.06 -3.14 13.52
N ARG A 283 4.41 -4.12 12.67
CA ARG A 283 5.48 -3.97 11.67
C ARG A 283 5.23 -2.82 10.70
N ALA A 284 3.99 -2.67 10.20
CA ALA A 284 3.64 -1.60 9.29
C ALA A 284 3.71 -0.23 9.96
N LEU A 285 3.21 -0.10 11.19
CA LEU A 285 3.27 1.14 11.97
C LEU A 285 4.70 1.51 12.33
N LEU A 286 5.51 0.55 12.80
CA LEU A 286 6.92 0.79 13.10
C LEU A 286 7.72 1.15 11.85
N ARG A 287 7.43 0.51 10.70
CA ARG A 287 8.02 0.90 9.42
C ARG A 287 7.69 2.35 9.11
N TYR A 288 6.42 2.73 9.19
CA TYR A 288 5.97 4.09 8.94
C TYR A 288 6.65 5.12 9.87
N GLY A 289 6.68 4.81 11.18
CA GLY A 289 7.37 5.61 12.19
C GLY A 289 8.85 5.81 11.88
N ALA A 290 9.55 4.73 11.54
CA ALA A 290 10.97 4.75 11.25
C ALA A 290 11.31 5.52 9.97
N THR A 291 10.53 5.32 8.90
CA THR A 291 10.89 5.88 7.58
C THR A 291 10.31 7.24 7.27
N GLU A 292 9.25 7.66 7.98
CA GLU A 292 8.49 8.86 7.61
C GLU A 292 8.19 9.80 8.78
N LEU A 293 8.25 9.32 10.04
CA LEU A 293 7.98 10.14 11.23
C LEU A 293 9.24 10.47 12.06
N GLY A 294 10.43 10.05 11.62
CA GLY A 294 11.70 10.41 12.26
C GLY A 294 12.19 9.41 13.31
N SER A 295 12.28 8.12 12.94
CA SER A 295 12.91 7.07 13.77
C SER A 295 12.21 6.77 15.10
N ILE A 296 10.87 6.74 15.07
CA ILE A 296 10.06 6.35 16.22
C ILE A 296 10.18 4.84 16.49
N GLY A 297 10.48 4.46 17.74
CA GLY A 297 10.82 3.09 18.12
C GLY A 297 9.68 2.22 18.66
N THR A 298 8.52 2.81 18.99
CA THR A 298 7.37 2.06 19.53
C THR A 298 6.08 2.38 18.79
N VAL A 299 5.14 1.43 18.79
CA VAL A 299 3.84 1.60 18.14
C VAL A 299 3.04 2.74 18.79
N GLN A 300 3.08 2.85 20.12
CA GLN A 300 2.39 3.89 20.87
C GLN A 300 2.90 5.28 20.49
N ASP A 301 4.22 5.44 20.34
CA ASP A 301 4.80 6.71 19.90
C ASP A 301 4.41 7.04 18.45
N VAL A 302 4.29 6.04 17.57
CA VAL A 302 3.80 6.23 16.19
C VAL A 302 2.36 6.73 16.20
N LEU A 303 1.49 6.06 16.96
CA LEU A 303 0.08 6.45 17.07
C LEU A 303 -0.07 7.84 17.69
N ALA A 304 0.74 8.17 18.71
CA ALA A 304 0.76 9.51 19.31
C ALA A 304 1.27 10.56 18.34
N ALA A 305 2.23 10.22 17.46
CA ALA A 305 2.70 11.12 16.41
C ALA A 305 1.64 11.33 15.32
N MET A 306 0.86 10.30 14.98
CA MET A 306 -0.23 10.39 14.02
C MET A 306 -1.43 11.21 14.53
N ALA A 307 -1.55 11.39 15.84
CA ALA A 307 -2.62 12.15 16.48
C ALA A 307 -2.34 13.67 16.59
N ARG A 308 -1.12 14.11 16.25
CA ARG A 308 -0.71 15.52 16.28
C ARG A 308 -0.91 16.17 14.92
#